data_AF-A0A418D4F2-F1
#
_entry.id   AF-A0A418D4F2-F1
#
_cell.length_a   1.000
_cell.length_b   1.000
_cell.length_c   1.000
_cell.angle_alpha   90.00
_cell.angle_beta   90.00
_cell.angle_gamma   90.00
#
_symmetry.space_group_name_H-M   'P 1'
#
loop_
_entity.id
_entity.type
_entity.pdbx_description
1 polymer ?
#
loop_
_entity_poly.entity_id
_entity_poly.type
_entity_poly.pdbx_seq_one_letter_code
_entity_poly.pdbx_strand_id
1 'polypeptide(L)'
;MQTSILRQRVQKGYSLGDRIKLLRAYENSPLSACAICAIEGIARSTWQTWLTKKAKYLATTRNKKLSSLGGQGRPVHMTFGTDLLAYMRKVRGDSHNLTTSHMITWLKTHQPEWLESYLGNKTNDDRAYKCLLAMCQRFAHRHGFAQRVPCFSKLKKAELQEIQMSFS
;
A
#
# COMPACT_ATOMS: atom_id res chain seq x y z
N MET A 1 5.47 24.58 35.25
CA MET A 1 5.40 23.96 33.91
C MET A 1 6.68 24.30 33.16
N GLN A 2 7.52 23.32 32.83
CA GLN A 2 8.75 23.57 32.07
C GLN A 2 8.42 23.76 30.58
N THR A 3 8.50 25.00 30.09
CA THR A 3 8.48 25.31 28.66
C THR A 3 9.80 24.85 28.04
N SER A 4 9.75 23.93 27.08
CA SER A 4 10.97 23.45 26.41
C SER A 4 11.65 24.60 25.65
N ILE A 5 12.91 24.85 25.97
CA ILE A 5 13.76 25.90 25.35
C ILE A 5 14.02 25.60 23.86
N LEU A 6 13.91 24.33 23.45
CA LEU A 6 14.14 23.91 22.08
C LEU A 6 12.90 24.16 21.20
N ARG A 7 13.10 24.83 20.06
CA ARG A 7 12.06 24.99 19.04
C ARG A 7 11.54 23.61 18.61
N GLN A 8 10.22 23.43 18.67
CA GLN A 8 9.56 22.23 18.19
C GLN A 8 9.91 22.03 16.70
N ARG A 9 10.40 20.83 16.36
CA ARG A 9 10.78 20.49 14.99
C ARG A 9 9.54 20.49 14.09
N VAL A 10 9.35 21.55 13.31
CA VAL A 10 8.28 21.62 12.30
C VAL A 10 8.66 20.69 11.15
N GLN A 11 7.93 19.59 11.00
CA GLN A 11 8.09 18.69 9.85
C GLN A 11 7.30 19.24 8.67
N LYS A 12 7.98 19.85 7.70
CA LYS A 12 7.36 20.27 6.43
C LYS A 12 7.12 19.04 5.55
N GLY A 13 5.86 18.79 5.23
CA GLY A 13 5.45 17.72 4.31
C GLY A 13 5.61 18.16 2.85
N TYR A 14 6.07 17.25 1.99
CA TYR A 14 6.19 17.48 0.55
C TYR A 14 5.52 16.36 -0.22
N SER A 15 4.61 16.71 -1.13
CA SER A 15 3.99 15.74 -2.04
C SER A 15 4.99 15.29 -3.11
N LEU A 16 4.70 14.16 -3.76
CA LEU A 16 5.46 13.69 -4.92
C LEU A 16 5.46 14.75 -6.03
N GLY A 17 4.34 15.46 -6.22
CA GLY A 17 4.23 16.57 -7.16
C GLY A 17 5.21 17.68 -6.87
N ASP A 18 5.29 18.13 -5.60
CA ASP A 18 6.22 19.18 -5.19
C ASP A 18 7.67 18.77 -5.44
N ARG A 19 8.02 17.53 -5.05
CA ARG A 19 9.37 16.99 -5.28
C ARG A 19 9.73 16.96 -6.76
N ILE A 20 8.84 16.45 -7.60
CA ILE A 20 9.06 16.35 -9.05
C ILE A 20 9.20 17.73 -9.67
N LYS A 21 8.34 18.69 -9.29
CA LYS A 21 8.37 20.06 -9.79
C LYS A 21 9.74 20.71 -9.49
N LEU A 22 10.19 20.61 -8.24
CA LEU A 22 11.45 21.18 -7.81
C LEU A 22 12.67 20.49 -8.45
N LEU A 23 12.65 19.16 -8.57
CA LEU A 23 13.73 18.41 -9.22
C LEU A 23 13.85 18.79 -10.71
N ARG A 24 12.73 19.00 -11.42
CA ARG A 24 12.73 19.48 -12.80
C ARG A 24 13.21 20.93 -12.90
N ALA A 25 12.77 21.79 -11.98
CA ALA A 25 13.24 23.18 -11.93
C ALA A 25 14.75 23.26 -11.71
N TYR A 26 15.30 22.38 -10.86
CA TYR A 26 16.74 22.26 -10.63
C TYR A 26 17.52 21.80 -11.88
N GLU A 27 16.99 20.83 -12.64
CA GLU A 27 17.64 20.38 -13.89
C GLU A 27 17.71 21.48 -14.95
N ASN A 28 16.71 22.35 -14.99
CA ASN A 28 16.59 23.40 -16.00
C ASN A 28 17.20 24.74 -15.54
N SER A 29 17.90 24.76 -14.41
CA SER A 29 18.43 25.98 -13.80
C SER A 29 19.93 25.86 -13.54
N PRO A 30 20.71 26.96 -13.67
CA PRO A 30 22.12 26.98 -13.29
C PRO A 30 22.33 27.05 -11.75
N LEU A 31 21.25 27.04 -10.96
CA LEU A 31 21.33 27.18 -9.51
C LEU A 31 22.01 25.96 -8.86
N SER A 32 22.85 26.21 -7.87
CA SER A 32 23.39 25.14 -7.03
C SER A 32 22.32 24.54 -6.12
N ALA A 33 22.52 23.29 -5.68
CA ALA A 33 21.63 22.64 -4.72
C ALA A 33 21.46 23.47 -3.43
N CYS A 34 22.51 24.17 -2.98
CA CYS A 34 22.45 25.06 -1.82
C CYS A 34 21.55 26.27 -2.07
N ALA A 35 21.64 26.89 -3.26
CA ALA A 35 20.83 28.05 -3.61
C ALA A 35 19.33 27.69 -3.67
N ILE A 36 18.97 26.58 -4.31
CA ILE A 36 17.57 26.13 -4.36
C ILE A 36 17.04 25.78 -2.96
N CYS A 37 17.84 25.10 -2.14
CA CYS A 37 17.44 24.78 -0.76
C CYS A 37 17.16 26.04 0.06
N ALA A 38 17.98 27.08 -0.09
CA ALA A 38 17.80 28.35 0.60
C ALA A 38 16.53 29.08 0.14
N ILE A 39 16.31 29.15 -1.17
CA ILE A 39 15.13 29.82 -1.77
C ILE A 39 13.83 29.12 -1.37
N GLU A 40 13.79 27.80 -1.46
CA GLU A 40 12.58 27.00 -1.22
C GLU A 40 12.36 26.64 0.26
N GLY A 41 13.31 27.01 1.13
CA GLY A 41 13.30 26.67 2.55
C GLY A 41 13.34 25.16 2.81
N ILE A 42 14.14 24.43 2.03
CA ILE A 42 14.30 22.97 2.14
C ILE A 42 15.59 22.66 2.86
N ALA A 43 15.53 21.82 3.90
CA ALA A 43 16.74 21.35 4.57
C ALA A 43 17.63 20.56 3.59
N ARG A 44 18.93 20.87 3.56
CA ARG A 44 19.90 20.25 2.63
C ARG A 44 19.86 18.72 2.65
N SER A 45 19.76 18.12 3.84
CA SER A 45 19.66 16.65 4.01
C SER A 45 18.43 16.06 3.33
N THR A 46 17.31 16.79 3.34
CA THR A 46 16.07 16.39 2.67
C THR A 46 16.26 16.43 1.15
N TRP A 47 16.85 17.50 0.64
CA TRP A 47 17.13 17.65 -0.79
C TRP A 47 18.10 16.59 -1.32
N GLN A 48 19.19 16.32 -0.59
CA GLN A 48 20.15 15.26 -0.93
C GLN A 48 19.46 13.89 -1.01
N THR A 49 18.60 13.57 -0.02
CA THR A 49 17.80 12.34 -0.06
C THR A 49 16.91 12.27 -1.30
N TRP A 50 16.39 13.40 -1.75
CA TRP A 50 15.58 13.45 -2.96
C TRP A 50 16.39 13.24 -4.23
N LEU A 51 17.58 13.85 -4.31
CA LEU A 51 18.51 13.66 -5.42
C LEU A 51 18.92 12.19 -5.56
N THR A 52 19.22 11.47 -4.47
CA THR A 52 19.53 10.03 -4.51
C THR A 52 18.38 9.20 -5.11
N LYS A 53 17.14 9.65 -4.93
CA LYS A 53 15.94 8.96 -5.43
C LYS A 53 15.33 9.64 -6.67
N LYS A 54 16.03 10.59 -7.29
CA LYS A 54 15.53 11.45 -8.36
C LYS A 54 14.92 10.66 -9.52
N ALA A 55 15.64 9.67 -10.04
CA ALA A 55 15.15 8.81 -11.12
C ALA A 55 13.81 8.14 -10.77
N LYS A 56 13.67 7.66 -9.53
CA LYS A 56 12.42 7.04 -9.04
C LYS A 56 11.27 8.04 -8.94
N TYR A 57 11.55 9.29 -8.54
CA TYR A 57 10.53 10.34 -8.51
C TYR A 57 10.10 10.75 -9.92
N LEU A 58 11.04 10.92 -10.84
CA LEU A 58 10.73 11.34 -12.22
C LEU A 58 9.99 10.25 -13.01
N ALA A 59 10.29 8.98 -12.77
CA ALA A 59 9.65 7.84 -13.42
C ALA A 59 8.31 7.41 -12.79
N THR A 60 7.87 8.02 -11.68
CA THR A 60 6.68 7.54 -10.97
C THR A 60 5.39 7.84 -11.73
N THR A 61 4.55 6.81 -11.92
CA THR A 61 3.17 6.94 -12.44
C THR A 61 2.14 7.09 -11.32
N ARG A 62 2.58 7.11 -10.05
CA ARG A 62 1.68 7.24 -8.90
C ARG A 62 1.01 8.61 -8.85
N ASN A 63 -0.10 8.67 -8.12
CA ASN A 63 -0.77 9.92 -7.80
C ASN A 63 0.19 10.91 -7.10
N LYS A 64 0.42 12.05 -7.74
CA LYS A 64 1.37 13.09 -7.33
C LYS A 64 0.98 13.80 -6.04
N LYS A 65 -0.29 13.73 -5.61
CA LYS A 65 -0.74 14.27 -4.31
C LYS A 65 -0.22 13.46 -3.11
N LEU A 66 0.24 12.23 -3.32
CA LEU A 66 0.77 11.39 -2.25
C LEU A 66 2.15 11.85 -1.82
N SER A 67 2.53 11.59 -0.57
CA SER A 67 3.84 11.97 0.01
C SER A 67 4.92 10.88 -0.13
N SER A 68 4.55 9.67 -0.54
CA SER A 68 5.45 8.50 -0.62
C SER A 68 5.35 7.81 -1.97
N LEU A 69 6.49 7.29 -2.44
CA LEU A 69 6.58 6.43 -3.64
C LEU A 69 5.79 5.11 -3.48
N GLY A 70 5.32 4.79 -2.27
CA GLY A 70 4.67 3.51 -1.97
C GLY A 70 5.70 2.36 -1.89
N GLY A 71 5.23 1.16 -1.55
CA GLY A 71 6.08 -0.03 -1.47
C GLY A 71 7.08 -0.06 -0.31
N GLN A 72 7.10 0.96 0.56
CA GLN A 72 8.00 1.05 1.72
C GLN A 72 7.55 0.20 2.93
N GLY A 73 6.46 -0.56 2.79
CA GLY A 73 6.02 -1.47 3.83
C GLY A 73 6.89 -2.72 3.87
N ARG A 74 7.13 -3.28 5.06
CA ARG A 74 7.85 -4.54 5.21
C ARG A 74 7.17 -5.61 4.34
N PRO A 75 7.90 -6.26 3.42
CA PRO A 75 7.36 -7.42 2.72
C PRO A 75 7.12 -8.52 3.76
N VAL A 76 5.89 -9.01 3.85
CA VAL A 76 5.66 -10.28 4.53
C VAL A 76 6.15 -11.32 3.53
N HIS A 77 7.17 -12.09 3.90
CA HIS A 77 7.75 -13.11 3.04
C HIS A 77 6.78 -14.30 2.96
N MET A 78 5.73 -14.14 2.14
CA MET A 78 4.75 -15.17 1.83
C MET A 78 5.17 -15.79 0.50
N THR A 79 5.89 -16.92 0.57
CA THR A 79 6.31 -17.67 -0.63
C THR A 79 5.11 -18.15 -1.45
N PHE A 80 3.98 -18.38 -0.80
CA PHE A 80 2.69 -18.78 -1.38
C PHE A 80 1.76 -17.61 -1.76
N GLY A 81 2.27 -16.37 -1.76
CA GLY A 81 1.43 -15.19 -2.01
C GLY A 81 0.74 -15.21 -3.38
N THR A 82 1.39 -15.77 -4.41
CA THR A 82 0.81 -15.94 -5.75
C THR A 82 -0.41 -16.85 -5.73
N ASP A 83 -0.34 -17.94 -4.99
CA ASP A 83 -1.38 -18.98 -4.95
C ASP A 83 -2.57 -18.51 -4.13
N LEU A 84 -2.30 -17.84 -3.01
CA LEU A 84 -3.34 -17.17 -2.22
C LEU A 84 -4.06 -16.10 -3.08
N LEU A 85 -3.34 -15.34 -3.90
CA LEU A 85 -3.95 -14.36 -4.80
C LEU A 85 -4.80 -15.03 -5.88
N ALA A 86 -4.36 -16.15 -6.44
CA ALA A 86 -5.14 -16.93 -7.41
C ALA A 86 -6.45 -17.44 -6.78
N TYR A 87 -6.37 -17.99 -5.57
CA TYR A 87 -7.55 -18.39 -4.79
C TYR A 87 -8.50 -17.21 -4.54
N MET A 88 -7.98 -16.07 -4.09
CA MET A 88 -8.79 -14.87 -3.83
C MET A 88 -9.52 -14.38 -5.09
N ARG A 89 -8.86 -14.46 -6.26
CA ARG A 89 -9.48 -14.12 -7.55
C ARG A 89 -10.58 -15.10 -7.93
N LYS A 90 -10.38 -16.41 -7.68
CA LYS A 90 -11.39 -17.45 -7.92
C LYS A 90 -12.65 -17.21 -7.07
N VAL A 91 -12.49 -17.08 -5.75
CA VAL A 91 -13.61 -16.80 -4.82
C VAL A 91 -14.40 -15.57 -5.24
N ARG A 92 -13.70 -14.52 -5.70
CA ARG A 92 -14.32 -13.29 -6.19
C ARG A 92 -14.99 -13.46 -7.57
N GLY A 93 -14.46 -14.32 -8.43
CA GLY A 93 -15.05 -14.66 -9.73
C GLY A 93 -16.41 -15.35 -9.59
N ASP A 94 -16.54 -16.20 -8.57
CA ASP A 94 -17.76 -16.92 -8.23
C ASP A 94 -18.79 -16.03 -7.49
N SER A 95 -18.61 -14.70 -7.55
CA SER A 95 -19.45 -13.67 -6.90
C SER A 95 -19.58 -13.78 -5.39
N HIS A 96 -18.72 -14.56 -4.73
CA HIS A 96 -18.70 -14.63 -3.27
C HIS A 96 -17.94 -13.44 -2.66
N ASN A 97 -18.39 -13.00 -1.48
CA ASN A 97 -17.68 -11.98 -0.71
C ASN A 97 -16.41 -12.60 -0.14
N LEU A 98 -15.25 -12.18 -0.66
CA LEU A 98 -13.97 -12.57 -0.07
C LEU A 98 -13.86 -11.97 1.34
N THR A 99 -13.70 -12.84 2.34
CA THR A 99 -13.46 -12.44 3.74
C THR A 99 -12.10 -12.93 4.21
N THR A 100 -11.59 -12.33 5.28
CA THR A 100 -10.35 -12.77 5.93
C THR A 100 -10.44 -14.24 6.37
N SER A 101 -11.62 -14.72 6.76
CA SER A 101 -11.86 -16.12 7.11
C SER A 101 -11.60 -17.06 5.93
N HIS A 102 -12.04 -16.71 4.72
CA HIS A 102 -11.73 -17.51 3.52
C HIS A 102 -10.22 -17.65 3.31
N MET A 103 -9.47 -16.55 3.48
CA MET A 103 -8.01 -16.57 3.37
C MET A 103 -7.38 -17.45 4.46
N ILE A 104 -7.87 -17.37 5.69
CA ILE A 104 -7.37 -18.20 6.81
C ILE A 104 -7.69 -19.68 6.59
N THR A 105 -8.89 -20.01 6.12
CA THR A 105 -9.24 -21.39 5.75
C THR A 105 -8.32 -21.92 4.67
N TRP A 106 -8.06 -21.12 3.62
CA TRP A 106 -7.12 -21.51 2.58
C TRP A 106 -5.70 -21.75 3.14
N LEU A 107 -5.23 -20.90 4.04
CA LEU A 107 -3.94 -21.07 4.73
C LEU A 107 -3.89 -22.35 5.56
N LYS A 108 -4.95 -22.66 6.31
CA LYS A 108 -5.03 -23.92 7.09
C LYS A 108 -4.93 -25.15 6.19
N THR A 109 -5.52 -25.11 5.00
CA THR A 109 -5.54 -26.24 4.08
C THR A 109 -4.24 -26.39 3.28
N HIS A 110 -3.66 -25.29 2.80
CA HIS A 110 -2.56 -25.34 1.83
C HIS A 110 -1.20 -24.98 2.44
N GLN A 111 -1.17 -24.34 3.60
CA GLN A 111 0.05 -23.84 4.26
C GLN A 111 0.05 -24.10 5.78
N PRO A 112 -0.25 -25.35 6.24
CA PRO A 112 -0.39 -25.64 7.67
C PRO A 112 0.92 -25.44 8.44
N GLU A 113 2.04 -25.93 7.93
CA GLU A 113 3.37 -25.80 8.57
C GLU A 113 3.79 -24.33 8.72
N TRP A 114 3.56 -23.54 7.67
CA TRP A 114 3.84 -22.12 7.70
C TRP A 114 2.94 -21.40 8.72
N LEU A 115 1.65 -21.76 8.77
CA LEU A 115 0.70 -21.16 9.69
C LEU A 115 1.06 -21.48 11.15
N GLU A 116 1.43 -22.72 11.44
CA GLU A 116 1.89 -23.15 12.76
C GLU A 116 3.15 -22.40 13.17
N SER A 117 4.17 -22.37 12.32
CA SER A 117 5.40 -21.60 12.56
C SER A 117 5.12 -20.11 12.77
N TYR A 118 4.21 -19.52 11.98
CA TYR A 118 3.87 -18.11 12.10
C TYR A 118 3.20 -17.80 13.45
N LEU A 119 2.27 -18.64 13.89
CA LEU A 119 1.54 -18.48 15.15
C LEU A 119 2.43 -18.78 16.36
N GLY A 120 3.23 -19.84 16.33
CA GLY A 120 4.16 -20.22 17.40
C GLY A 120 5.25 -19.17 17.68
N ASN A 121 5.62 -18.37 16.68
CA ASN A 121 6.53 -17.24 16.82
C ASN A 121 5.90 -15.99 17.47
N LYS A 122 4.72 -16.09 18.10
CA LYS A 122 4.02 -14.95 18.73
C LYS A 122 3.88 -15.19 20.22
N THR A 123 3.88 -14.10 20.98
CA THR A 123 3.88 -14.16 22.45
C THR A 123 2.60 -14.78 23.03
N ASN A 124 1.44 -14.45 22.46
CA ASN A 124 0.13 -14.91 22.94
C ASN A 124 -0.76 -15.30 21.76
N ASP A 125 -1.62 -16.31 21.93
CA ASP A 125 -2.51 -16.84 20.89
C ASP A 125 -3.52 -15.81 20.35
N ASP A 126 -4.17 -15.04 21.23
CA ASP A 126 -5.09 -13.96 20.82
C ASP A 126 -4.37 -12.90 19.96
N ARG A 127 -3.13 -12.55 20.36
CA ARG A 127 -2.30 -11.62 19.60
C ARG A 127 -1.86 -12.24 18.27
N ALA A 128 -1.57 -13.53 18.25
CA ALA A 128 -1.17 -14.26 17.06
C ALA A 128 -2.28 -14.25 16.01
N TYR A 129 -3.51 -14.56 16.44
CA TYR A 129 -4.69 -14.55 15.58
C TYR A 129 -5.02 -13.14 15.07
N LYS A 130 -4.98 -12.11 15.93
CA LYS A 130 -5.15 -10.71 15.50
C LYS A 130 -4.10 -10.26 14.48
N CYS A 131 -2.84 -10.68 14.67
CA CYS A 131 -1.78 -10.42 13.71
C CYS A 131 -2.02 -11.13 12.37
N LEU A 132 -2.49 -12.37 12.39
CA LEU A 132 -2.86 -13.14 11.21
C LEU A 132 -3.99 -12.46 10.43
N LEU A 133 -5.06 -12.05 11.12
CA LEU A 133 -6.16 -11.29 10.52
C LEU A 133 -5.66 -10.01 9.85
N ALA A 134 -4.84 -9.22 10.56
CA ALA A 134 -4.29 -7.98 10.03
C ALA A 134 -3.36 -8.22 8.82
N MET A 135 -2.61 -9.33 8.81
CA MET A 135 -1.78 -9.71 7.67
C MET A 135 -2.63 -10.01 6.44
N CYS A 136 -3.67 -10.84 6.57
CA CYS A 136 -4.59 -11.17 5.49
C CYS A 136 -5.31 -9.91 4.96
N GLN A 137 -5.78 -9.02 5.84
CA GLN A 137 -6.40 -7.75 5.43
C GLN A 137 -5.44 -6.85 4.64
N ARG A 138 -4.19 -6.70 5.10
CA ARG A 138 -3.17 -5.92 4.39
C ARG A 138 -2.84 -6.53 3.04
N PHE A 139 -2.77 -7.86 2.96
CA PHE A 139 -2.55 -8.58 1.71
C PHE A 139 -3.70 -8.31 0.72
N ALA A 140 -4.95 -8.49 1.16
CA ALA A 140 -6.13 -8.19 0.35
C ALA A 140 -6.13 -6.75 -0.18
N HIS A 141 -5.91 -5.77 0.70
CA HIS A 141 -5.84 -4.37 0.33
C HIS A 141 -4.72 -4.07 -0.67
N ARG A 142 -3.53 -4.65 -0.47
CA ARG A 142 -2.38 -4.49 -1.39
C ARG A 142 -2.69 -4.98 -2.80
N HIS A 143 -3.52 -6.02 -2.92
CA HIS A 143 -3.93 -6.60 -4.20
C HIS A 143 -5.25 -6.03 -4.75
N GLY A 144 -5.74 -4.90 -4.20
CA GLY A 144 -6.92 -4.21 -4.73
C GLY A 144 -8.26 -4.86 -4.36
N PHE A 145 -8.27 -5.69 -3.33
CA PHE A 145 -9.51 -6.16 -2.71
C PHE A 145 -9.90 -5.15 -1.63
N ALA A 146 -10.87 -4.31 -1.96
CA ALA A 146 -11.49 -3.38 -1.02
C ALA A 146 -12.86 -3.93 -0.59
N GLN A 147 -13.28 -3.58 0.63
CA GLN A 147 -14.64 -3.82 1.09
C GLN A 147 -15.63 -3.20 0.09
N ARG A 148 -16.61 -3.99 -0.35
CA ARG A 148 -17.70 -3.49 -1.19
C ARG A 148 -18.88 -3.14 -0.29
N VAL A 149 -19.44 -1.96 -0.52
CA VAL A 149 -20.76 -1.61 0.02
C VAL A 149 -21.79 -2.26 -0.89
N PRO A 150 -22.72 -3.09 -0.37
CA PRO A 150 -23.86 -3.58 -1.14
C PRO A 150 -24.58 -2.38 -1.75
N CYS A 151 -24.74 -2.39 -3.07
CA CYS A 151 -25.44 -1.34 -3.79
C CYS A 151 -26.60 -2.00 -4.50
N PHE A 152 -27.83 -1.59 -4.16
CA PHE A 152 -29.06 -2.21 -4.65
C PHE A 152 -29.19 -2.21 -6.18
N SER A 153 -28.49 -1.31 -6.88
CA SER A 153 -28.49 -1.24 -8.35
C SER A 153 -27.49 -2.19 -9.03
N LYS A 154 -26.68 -2.96 -8.28
CA LYS A 154 -25.69 -3.88 -8.86
C LYS A 154 -26.19 -5.32 -8.85
N LEU A 155 -26.49 -5.83 -10.04
CA LEU A 155 -26.80 -7.24 -10.29
C LEU A 155 -25.56 -8.13 -10.14
N LYS A 156 -25.78 -9.41 -9.84
CA LYS A 156 -24.73 -10.42 -9.82
C LYS A 156 -24.22 -10.67 -11.24
N LYS A 157 -22.99 -11.20 -11.36
CA LYS A 157 -22.40 -11.48 -12.67
C LYS A 157 -23.22 -12.49 -13.49
N ALA A 158 -23.78 -13.52 -12.84
CA ALA A 158 -24.63 -14.51 -13.49
C ALA A 158 -25.90 -13.86 -14.07
N GLU A 159 -26.58 -13.02 -13.29
CA GLU A 159 -27.78 -12.27 -13.73
C GLU A 159 -27.44 -11.34 -14.90
N LEU A 160 -26.28 -10.68 -14.88
CA LEU A 160 -25.81 -9.86 -16.01
C LEU A 160 -25.53 -10.68 -17.27
N GLN A 161 -25.00 -11.90 -17.13
CA GLN A 161 -24.77 -12.81 -18.25
C GLN A 161 -26.07 -13.32 -18.84
N GLU A 162 -27.07 -13.66 -18.02
CA GLU A 162 -28.41 -14.04 -18.48
C GLU A 162 -29.08 -12.90 -19.26
N ILE A 163 -29.04 -11.67 -18.73
CA ILE A 163 -29.54 -10.48 -19.42
C ILE A 163 -28.80 -10.28 -20.75
N GLN A 164 -27.48 -10.43 -20.76
CA GLN A 164 -26.70 -10.32 -22.01
C GLN A 164 -27.15 -11.35 -23.05
N MET A 165 -27.39 -12.60 -22.64
CA MET A 165 -27.89 -13.65 -23.53
C MET A 165 -29.31 -13.35 -24.03
N SER A 166 -30.17 -12.69 -23.24
CA SER A 166 -31.54 -12.36 -23.69
C SER A 166 -31.61 -11.27 -24.76
N PHE A 167 -30.54 -10.49 -24.94
CA PHE A 167 -30.43 -9.45 -25.97
C PHE A 167 -29.53 -9.87 -27.16
N SER A 168 -29.06 -11.11 -27.19
CA SER A 168 -28.27 -11.70 -28.29
C SER A 168 -29.13 -12.65 -29.10
#